data_AF-A0A415PYD9-F1
#
_entry.id   AF-A0A415PYD9-F1
#
_cell.length_a   1.000
_cell.length_b   1.000
_cell.length_c   1.000
_cell.angle_alpha   90.00
_cell.angle_beta   90.00
_cell.angle_gamma   90.00
#
_symmetry.space_group_name_H-M   'P 1'
#
loop_
_entity.id
_entity.type
_entity.pdbx_description
1 polymer ?
#
loop_
_entity_poly.entity_id
_entity_poly.type
_entity_poly.pdbx_seq_one_letter_code
_entity_poly.pdbx_strand_id
1 'polypeptide(L)'
;MSENNNKQKRKRVCPHCGRKLWMREFYPLKNGGRSSWCHECVLAYKREQYRKHRKVADGTFMHRTLGRLVEHKGYSTRIFWNGNMLSIMRRHYHNTLNRELAEMLGVSERSVTRKAREMGLEKDKGFVASLSREHLLLANARSKELGYPGGFTKGMKFRGNQYTGRIRVE
;
A
#
# COMPACT_ATOMS: atom_id res chain seq x y z
N MET A 1 -2.79 -25.48 -32.08
CA MET A 1 -2.95 -24.00 -31.94
C MET A 1 -4.44 -23.67 -31.83
N SER A 2 -4.80 -22.79 -30.87
CA SER A 2 -5.90 -21.81 -30.94
C SER A 2 -7.40 -22.19 -31.02
N GLU A 3 -7.96 -22.90 -30.02
CA GLU A 3 -9.44 -22.87 -29.79
C GLU A 3 -9.86 -21.99 -28.60
N ASN A 4 -8.93 -21.68 -27.68
CA ASN A 4 -9.26 -20.95 -26.44
C ASN A 4 -9.41 -19.43 -26.60
N ASN A 5 -9.03 -18.87 -27.76
CA ASN A 5 -9.00 -17.42 -27.99
C ASN A 5 -10.37 -16.80 -28.34
N ASN A 6 -11.34 -17.60 -28.82
CA ASN A 6 -12.62 -17.07 -29.29
C ASN A 6 -13.66 -16.91 -28.16
N LYS A 7 -13.59 -17.73 -27.10
CA LYS A 7 -14.48 -17.62 -25.92
C LYS A 7 -14.22 -16.35 -25.10
N GLN A 8 -13.00 -15.83 -25.10
CA GLN A 8 -12.65 -14.56 -24.43
C GLN A 8 -13.18 -13.32 -25.16
N LYS A 9 -13.51 -13.44 -26.46
CA LYS A 9 -14.01 -12.34 -27.32
C LYS A 9 -15.54 -12.25 -27.38
N ARG A 10 -16.27 -12.97 -26.54
CA ARG A 10 -17.75 -12.86 -26.49
C ARG A 10 -18.18 -11.84 -25.42
N LYS A 11 -19.04 -10.90 -25.82
CA LYS A 11 -19.73 -10.01 -24.88
C LYS A 11 -20.97 -10.71 -24.34
N ARG A 12 -21.20 -10.62 -23.03
CA ARG A 12 -22.35 -11.16 -22.32
C ARG A 12 -23.08 -10.03 -21.60
N VAL A 13 -24.40 -10.16 -21.47
CA VAL A 13 -25.21 -9.24 -20.69
C VAL A 13 -25.23 -9.68 -19.22
N CYS A 14 -24.94 -8.77 -18.30
CA CYS A 14 -25.10 -9.03 -16.87
C CYS A 14 -26.60 -9.02 -16.51
N PRO A 15 -27.14 -10.06 -15.86
CA PRO A 15 -28.56 -10.12 -15.51
C PRO A 15 -28.97 -9.14 -14.41
N HIS A 16 -28.01 -8.62 -13.62
CA HIS A 16 -28.29 -7.71 -12.52
C HIS A 16 -28.32 -6.23 -12.95
N CYS A 17 -27.46 -5.81 -13.90
CA CYS A 17 -27.38 -4.41 -14.34
C CYS A 17 -27.71 -4.20 -15.82
N GLY A 18 -27.99 -5.27 -16.58
CA GLY A 18 -28.33 -5.20 -18.01
C GLY A 18 -27.18 -4.79 -18.93
N ARG A 19 -25.98 -4.48 -18.41
CA ARG A 19 -24.85 -4.04 -19.23
C ARG A 19 -24.27 -5.19 -20.07
N LYS A 20 -23.99 -4.91 -21.34
CA LYS A 20 -23.30 -5.81 -22.27
C LYS A 20 -21.78 -5.63 -22.15
N LEU A 21 -21.14 -6.53 -21.41
CA LEU A 21 -19.73 -6.45 -21.04
C LEU A 21 -18.93 -7.62 -21.59
N TRP A 22 -17.61 -7.48 -21.67
CA TRP A 22 -16.72 -8.58 -22.04
C TRP A 22 -16.63 -9.60 -20.91
N MET A 23 -16.42 -10.88 -21.23
CA MET A 23 -16.28 -11.95 -20.23
C MET A 23 -15.23 -11.67 -19.13
N ARG A 24 -14.17 -10.91 -19.44
CA ARG A 24 -13.14 -10.50 -18.47
C ARG A 24 -13.63 -9.53 -17.39
N GLU A 25 -14.73 -8.82 -17.64
CA GLU A 25 -15.36 -7.86 -16.73
C GLU A 25 -16.37 -8.53 -15.78
N PHE A 26 -16.58 -9.85 -15.94
CA PHE A 26 -17.35 -10.66 -15.00
C PHE A 26 -16.47 -11.14 -13.86
N TYR A 27 -17.06 -11.27 -12.68
CA TYR A 27 -16.32 -11.58 -11.46
C TYR A 27 -15.64 -12.97 -11.56
N PRO A 28 -14.34 -13.10 -11.25
CA PRO A 28 -13.64 -14.39 -11.31
C PRO A 28 -14.05 -15.30 -10.15
N LEU A 29 -14.25 -16.59 -10.44
CA LEU A 29 -14.48 -17.62 -9.41
C LEU A 29 -13.19 -18.41 -9.14
N LYS A 30 -13.13 -19.04 -7.96
CA LYS A 30 -11.98 -19.85 -7.54
C LYS A 30 -11.71 -21.05 -8.46
N ASN A 31 -12.73 -21.57 -9.13
CA ASN A 31 -12.63 -22.68 -10.08
C ASN A 31 -12.11 -22.27 -11.46
N GLY A 32 -11.56 -21.05 -11.62
CA GLY A 32 -11.08 -20.52 -12.90
C GLY A 32 -12.20 -20.03 -13.83
N GLY A 33 -13.46 -20.19 -13.44
CA GLY A 33 -14.63 -19.72 -14.19
C GLY A 33 -14.94 -18.23 -13.98
N ARG A 34 -15.95 -17.74 -14.70
CA ARG A 34 -16.48 -16.37 -14.57
C ARG A 34 -17.93 -16.41 -14.10
N SER A 35 -18.30 -15.44 -13.26
CA SER A 35 -19.64 -15.32 -12.70
C SER A 35 -20.65 -14.96 -13.79
N SER A 36 -21.93 -15.21 -13.49
CA SER A 36 -23.03 -14.63 -14.26
C SER A 36 -23.17 -13.13 -14.07
N TRP A 37 -22.65 -12.58 -12.97
CA TRP A 37 -22.75 -11.16 -12.65
C TRP A 37 -21.44 -10.43 -12.97
N CYS A 38 -21.57 -9.17 -13.39
CA CYS A 38 -20.40 -8.34 -13.63
C CYS A 38 -19.63 -8.08 -12.32
N HIS A 39 -18.36 -7.70 -12.44
CA HIS A 39 -17.48 -7.47 -11.30
C HIS A 39 -18.08 -6.46 -10.31
N GLU A 40 -18.64 -5.36 -10.81
CA GLU A 40 -19.27 -4.32 -9.97
C GLU A 40 -20.48 -4.85 -9.19
N CYS A 41 -21.40 -5.57 -9.86
CA CYS A 41 -22.59 -6.13 -9.22
C CYS A 41 -22.23 -7.12 -8.12
N VAL A 42 -21.26 -8.02 -8.36
CA VAL A 42 -20.82 -8.95 -7.32
C VAL A 42 -20.18 -8.23 -6.15
N LEU A 43 -19.36 -7.21 -6.40
CA LEU A 43 -18.77 -6.42 -5.31
C LEU A 43 -19.82 -5.60 -4.54
N ALA A 44 -20.84 -5.07 -5.21
CA ALA A 44 -21.95 -4.39 -4.55
C ALA A 44 -22.74 -5.36 -3.65
N TYR A 45 -23.12 -6.52 -4.18
CA TYR A 45 -23.80 -7.57 -3.43
C TYR A 45 -22.98 -8.03 -2.23
N LYS A 46 -21.69 -8.32 -2.40
CA LYS A 46 -20.80 -8.71 -1.28
C LYS A 46 -20.71 -7.62 -0.20
N ARG A 47 -20.65 -6.35 -0.59
CA ARG A 47 -20.67 -5.21 0.35
C ARG A 47 -21.98 -5.14 1.13
N GLU A 48 -23.10 -5.39 0.46
CA GLU A 48 -24.43 -5.40 1.09
C GLU A 48 -24.59 -6.59 2.05
N GLN A 49 -24.21 -7.79 1.62
CA GLN A 49 -24.25 -8.99 2.46
C GLN A 49 -23.38 -8.82 3.72
N TYR A 50 -22.18 -8.24 3.58
CA TYR A 50 -21.35 -7.92 4.74
C TYR A 50 -22.00 -6.88 5.65
N ARG A 51 -22.70 -5.89 5.09
CA ARG A 51 -23.41 -4.88 5.88
C ARG A 51 -24.56 -5.51 6.69
N LYS A 52 -25.32 -6.43 6.09
CA LYS A 52 -26.42 -7.16 6.75
C LYS A 52 -25.90 -8.11 7.83
N HIS A 53 -24.83 -8.84 7.54
CA HIS A 53 -24.22 -9.81 8.46
C HIS A 53 -22.99 -9.24 9.18
N ARG A 54 -23.04 -7.94 9.52
CA ARG A 54 -21.92 -7.23 10.14
C ARG A 54 -21.62 -7.84 11.51
N LYS A 55 -20.41 -8.40 11.67
CA LYS A 55 -19.98 -9.09 12.90
C LYS A 55 -19.60 -8.15 14.04
N VAL A 56 -19.10 -6.96 13.71
CA VAL A 56 -18.59 -5.98 14.68
C VAL A 56 -19.28 -4.65 14.41
N ALA A 57 -19.95 -4.09 15.40
CA ALA A 57 -20.54 -2.77 15.28
C ALA A 57 -19.46 -1.68 15.19
N ASP A 58 -19.80 -0.56 14.55
CA ASP A 58 -18.93 0.61 14.56
C ASP A 58 -18.88 1.20 15.97
N GLY A 59 -17.74 1.72 16.37
CA GLY A 59 -17.57 2.32 17.70
C GLY A 59 -16.16 2.17 18.27
N THR A 60 -15.99 2.69 19.48
CA THR A 60 -14.74 2.62 20.24
C THR A 60 -14.81 1.52 21.28
N PHE A 61 -13.81 0.64 21.30
CA PHE A 61 -13.74 -0.44 22.28
C PHE A 61 -12.29 -0.72 22.71
N MET A 62 -12.18 -1.46 23.81
CA MET A 62 -10.91 -1.84 24.41
C MET A 62 -10.36 -3.12 23.77
N HIS A 63 -9.23 -3.03 23.05
CA HIS A 63 -8.63 -4.20 22.41
C HIS A 63 -7.81 -5.01 23.42
N ARG A 64 -8.37 -6.12 23.90
CA ARG A 64 -7.80 -6.95 24.99
C ARG A 64 -6.32 -7.31 24.80
N THR A 65 -5.94 -7.80 23.62
CA THR A 65 -4.55 -8.23 23.35
C THR A 65 -3.55 -7.08 23.27
N LEU A 66 -4.00 -5.90 22.81
CA LEU A 66 -3.10 -4.77 22.57
C LEU A 66 -3.08 -3.81 23.76
N GLY A 67 -3.95 -4.01 24.76
CA GLY A 67 -4.09 -3.11 25.89
C GLY A 67 -4.39 -1.66 25.49
N ARG A 68 -4.99 -1.41 24.32
CA ARG A 68 -5.32 -0.05 23.84
C ARG A 68 -6.77 0.14 23.36
N LEU A 69 -7.25 1.38 23.40
CA LEU A 69 -8.50 1.78 22.75
C LEU A 69 -8.33 1.78 21.23
N VAL A 70 -9.31 1.19 20.56
CA VAL A 70 -9.41 1.13 19.10
C VAL A 70 -10.79 1.59 18.65
N GLU A 71 -10.86 2.12 17.45
CA GLU A 71 -12.08 2.54 16.79
C GLU A 71 -12.32 1.64 15.56
N HIS A 72 -13.51 1.04 15.48
CA HIS A 72 -13.96 0.33 14.29
C HIS A 72 -14.86 1.24 13.46
N LYS A 73 -14.49 1.44 12.19
CA LYS A 73 -15.28 2.16 11.19
C LYS A 73 -15.40 1.33 9.91
N GLY A 74 -16.59 0.80 9.67
CA GLY A 74 -16.99 0.05 8.50
C GLY A 74 -16.30 -1.31 8.39
N TYR A 75 -15.13 -1.32 7.74
CA TYR A 75 -14.37 -2.55 7.46
C TYR A 75 -12.99 -2.55 8.13
N SER A 76 -12.65 -1.49 8.88
CA SER A 76 -11.31 -1.29 9.42
C SER A 76 -11.37 -0.91 10.89
N THR A 77 -10.66 -1.67 11.70
CA THR A 77 -10.29 -1.30 13.06
C THR A 77 -8.99 -0.48 13.01
N ARG A 78 -9.00 0.69 13.65
CA ARG A 78 -7.85 1.60 13.73
C ARG A 78 -7.60 1.96 15.18
N ILE A 79 -6.41 2.46 15.46
CA ILE A 79 -6.13 3.03 16.78
C ILE A 79 -7.04 4.23 17.02
N PHE A 80 -7.55 4.34 18.25
CA PHE A 80 -8.21 5.57 18.67
C PHE A 80 -7.14 6.64 18.93
N TRP A 81 -7.24 7.77 18.23
CA TRP A 81 -6.33 8.90 18.41
C TRP A 81 -6.90 9.84 19.46
N ASN A 82 -6.32 9.83 20.66
CA ASN A 82 -6.73 10.74 21.73
C ASN A 82 -6.18 12.16 21.52
N GLY A 83 -6.72 13.14 22.26
CA GLY A 83 -6.33 14.54 22.13
C GLY A 83 -4.84 14.81 22.40
N ASN A 84 -4.23 14.07 23.34
CA ASN A 84 -2.81 14.18 23.63
C ASN A 84 -1.95 13.73 22.44
N MET A 85 -2.25 12.57 21.86
CA MET A 85 -1.56 12.06 20.67
C MET A 85 -1.68 13.02 19.49
N LEU A 86 -2.86 13.63 19.30
CA LEU A 86 -3.06 14.64 18.26
C LEU A 86 -2.25 15.91 18.52
N SER A 87 -2.14 16.33 19.79
CA SER A 87 -1.31 17.47 20.20
C SER A 87 0.17 17.22 19.92
N ILE A 88 0.68 16.04 20.30
CA ILE A 88 2.07 15.62 20.02
C ILE A 88 2.33 15.61 18.52
N MET A 89 1.43 15.04 17.72
CA MET A 89 1.53 15.06 16.26
C MET A 89 1.63 16.49 15.73
N ARG A 90 0.77 17.41 16.15
CA ARG A 90 0.82 18.80 15.66
C ARG A 90 2.12 19.52 16.05
N ARG A 91 2.61 19.29 17.27
CA ARG A 91 3.79 19.97 17.80
C ARG A 91 5.09 19.44 17.23
N HIS A 92 5.22 18.12 17.07
CA HIS A 92 6.52 17.50 16.80
C HIS A 92 6.62 16.91 15.40
N TYR A 93 5.51 16.76 14.65
CA TYR A 93 5.60 16.10 13.36
C TYR A 93 6.56 16.78 12.41
N HIS A 94 6.63 18.10 12.37
CA HIS A 94 7.45 18.81 11.37
C HIS A 94 8.96 18.51 11.45
N ASN A 95 9.52 18.23 12.64
CA ASN A 95 10.96 18.13 12.90
C ASN A 95 11.44 16.81 13.54
N THR A 96 10.61 15.78 13.59
CA THR A 96 10.98 14.48 14.18
C THR A 96 10.85 13.35 13.18
N LEU A 97 11.58 12.26 13.40
CA LEU A 97 11.42 11.05 12.59
C LEU A 97 10.09 10.35 12.91
N ASN A 98 9.49 9.74 11.88
CA ASN A 98 8.24 9.00 12.09
C ASN A 98 8.42 7.80 13.02
N ARG A 99 9.62 7.21 13.04
CA ARG A 99 10.00 6.13 13.95
C ARG A 99 9.98 6.59 15.41
N GLU A 100 10.64 7.69 15.71
CA GLU A 100 10.69 8.25 17.07
C GLU A 100 9.30 8.65 17.57
N LEU A 101 8.49 9.28 16.70
CA LEU A 101 7.09 9.58 17.02
C LEU A 101 6.27 8.31 17.26
N ALA A 102 6.52 7.26 16.49
CA ALA A 102 5.81 6.00 16.63
C ALA A 102 6.14 5.32 17.97
N GLU A 103 7.42 5.34 18.35
CA GLU A 103 7.90 4.85 19.64
C GLU A 103 7.30 5.67 20.80
N MET A 104 7.34 7.01 20.71
CA MET A 104 6.77 7.92 21.72
C MET A 104 5.26 7.75 21.91
N LEU A 105 4.53 7.49 20.83
CA LEU A 105 3.07 7.35 20.85
C LEU A 105 2.60 5.90 21.07
N GLY A 106 3.51 4.91 21.11
CA GLY A 106 3.17 3.50 21.20
C GLY A 106 2.32 3.01 20.02
N VAL A 107 2.66 3.44 18.80
CA VAL A 107 1.95 3.09 17.56
C VAL A 107 2.93 2.62 16.49
N SER A 108 2.42 2.08 15.38
CA SER A 108 3.27 1.80 14.22
C SER A 108 3.55 3.07 13.42
N GLU A 109 4.74 3.14 12.79
CA GLU A 109 5.12 4.24 11.88
C GLU A 109 4.10 4.46 10.75
N ARG A 110 3.52 3.37 10.25
CA ARG A 110 2.44 3.41 9.25
C ARG A 110 1.22 4.15 9.78
N SER A 111 0.88 3.98 11.05
CA SER A 111 -0.25 4.66 11.68
C SER A 111 0.01 6.16 11.81
N VAL A 112 1.23 6.55 12.21
CA VAL A 112 1.69 7.95 12.24
C VAL A 112 1.58 8.57 10.85
N THR A 113 2.14 7.92 9.83
CA THR A 113 2.14 8.41 8.45
C THR A 113 0.73 8.59 7.90
N ARG A 114 -0.16 7.60 8.13
CA ARG A 114 -1.56 7.71 7.72
C ARG A 114 -2.26 8.86 8.43
N LYS A 115 -2.03 9.01 9.74
CA LYS A 115 -2.68 10.06 10.52
C LYS A 115 -2.19 11.46 10.13
N ALA A 116 -0.90 11.61 9.86
CA ALA A 116 -0.34 12.85 9.35
C ALA A 116 -1.00 13.28 8.04
N ARG A 117 -1.20 12.33 7.09
CA ARG A 117 -1.93 12.59 5.84
C ARG A 117 -3.38 12.99 6.08
N GLU A 118 -4.08 12.31 7.00
CA GLU A 118 -5.46 12.69 7.36
C GLU A 118 -5.55 14.10 7.96
N MET A 119 -4.49 14.58 8.62
CA MET A 119 -4.43 15.90 9.25
C MET A 119 -3.77 16.97 8.37
N GLY A 120 -3.31 16.62 7.16
CA GLY A 120 -2.56 17.53 6.30
C GLY A 120 -1.23 18.01 6.89
N LEU A 121 -0.60 17.23 7.77
CA LEU A 121 0.69 17.58 8.34
C LEU A 121 1.83 17.24 7.37
N GLU A 122 2.74 18.18 7.21
CA GLU A 122 3.95 18.02 6.41
C GLU A 122 5.20 18.14 7.30
N LYS A 123 6.29 17.53 6.83
CA LYS A 123 7.62 17.70 7.44
C LYS A 123 8.23 19.01 6.96
N ASP A 124 9.04 19.64 7.81
CA ASP A 124 9.81 20.81 7.40
C ASP A 124 10.79 20.45 6.28
N LYS A 125 10.91 21.34 5.28
CA LYS A 125 11.76 21.10 4.11
C LYS A 125 13.24 21.07 4.48
N GLY A 126 13.66 21.90 5.42
CA GLY A 126 15.03 21.93 5.93
C GLY A 126 15.39 20.63 6.64
N PHE A 127 14.48 20.14 7.49
CA PHE A 127 14.62 18.86 8.18
C PHE A 127 14.68 17.66 7.21
N VAL A 128 13.81 17.63 6.19
CA VAL A 128 13.85 16.56 5.18
C VAL A 128 15.15 16.62 4.38
N ALA A 129 15.63 17.81 4.04
CA ALA A 129 16.88 17.98 3.32
C ALA A 129 18.10 17.55 4.16
N SER A 130 18.13 17.83 5.46
CA SER A 130 19.21 17.37 6.35
C SER A 130 19.24 15.85 6.47
N LEU A 131 18.08 15.22 6.68
CA LEU A 131 17.96 13.76 6.71
C LEU A 131 18.42 13.11 5.40
N SER A 132 18.04 13.70 4.26
CA SER A 132 18.46 13.18 2.96
C SER A 132 19.99 13.23 2.79
N ARG A 133 20.65 14.30 3.26
CA ARG A 133 22.12 14.42 3.21
C ARG A 133 22.79 13.37 4.10
N GLU A 134 22.27 13.17 5.30
CA GLU A 134 22.78 12.18 6.24
C GLU A 134 22.63 10.75 5.70
N HIS A 135 21.44 10.38 5.23
CA HIS A 135 21.20 9.07 4.64
C HIS A 135 22.08 8.81 3.42
N LEU A 136 22.33 9.83 2.59
CA LEU A 136 23.24 9.72 1.45
C LEU A 136 24.68 9.46 1.90
N LEU A 137 25.14 10.14 2.96
CA LEU A 137 26.47 9.94 3.53
C LEU A 137 26.63 8.53 4.09
N LEU A 138 25.65 8.04 4.85
CA LEU A 138 25.63 6.67 5.37
C LEU A 138 25.60 5.62 4.25
N ALA A 139 24.82 5.85 3.20
CA ALA A 139 24.77 4.98 2.03
C ALA A 139 26.11 4.92 1.29
N ASN A 140 26.81 6.05 1.14
CA ASN A 140 28.13 6.11 0.53
C ASN A 140 29.18 5.39 1.38
N ALA A 141 29.16 5.59 2.71
CA ALA A 141 30.05 4.89 3.64
C ALA A 141 29.85 3.37 3.54
N ARG A 142 28.60 2.91 3.65
CA ARG A 142 28.26 1.48 3.52
C ARG A 142 28.64 0.91 2.15
N SER A 143 28.47 1.69 1.08
CA SER A 143 28.88 1.27 -0.27
C SER A 143 30.39 1.10 -0.35
N LYS A 144 31.17 2.01 0.26
CA LYS A 144 32.63 1.91 0.31
C LYS A 144 33.09 0.69 1.11
N GLU A 145 32.47 0.41 2.26
CA GLU A 145 32.75 -0.78 3.08
C GLU A 145 32.48 -2.08 2.31
N LEU A 146 31.39 -2.13 1.55
CA LEU A 146 31.02 -3.29 0.74
C LEU A 146 31.80 -3.39 -0.59
N GLY A 147 32.74 -2.47 -0.85
CA GLY A 147 33.55 -2.46 -2.08
C GLY A 147 32.78 -2.04 -3.33
N TYR A 148 31.79 -1.17 -3.19
CA TYR A 148 30.87 -0.71 -4.23
C TYR A 148 30.16 -1.87 -4.96
N PRO A 149 29.30 -2.63 -4.27
CA PRO A 149 28.56 -3.72 -4.90
C PRO A 149 27.66 -3.15 -6.01
N GLY A 150 28.04 -3.39 -7.28
CA GLY A 150 27.37 -2.83 -8.47
C GLY A 150 28.09 -1.66 -9.15
N GLY A 151 29.19 -1.16 -8.57
CA GLY A 151 30.09 -0.22 -9.23
C GLY A 151 30.95 -0.93 -10.29
N PHE A 152 31.21 -0.26 -11.40
CA PHE A 152 32.17 -0.76 -12.40
C PHE A 152 33.57 -0.76 -11.79
N THR A 153 34.16 -1.94 -11.60
CA THR A 153 35.56 -2.05 -11.15
C THR A 153 36.51 -1.82 -12.33
N LYS A 154 37.72 -1.30 -12.07
CA LYS A 154 38.74 -1.07 -13.10
C LYS A 154 39.08 -2.39 -13.78
N GLY A 155 38.82 -2.51 -15.08
CA GLY A 155 39.00 -3.75 -15.86
C GLY A 155 37.73 -4.57 -16.11
N MET A 156 36.59 -4.18 -15.52
CA MET A 156 35.30 -4.83 -15.69
C MET A 156 34.72 -4.51 -17.08
N LYS A 157 34.85 -5.44 -18.04
CA LYS A 157 34.30 -5.29 -19.40
C LYS A 157 32.80 -5.59 -19.39
N PHE A 158 31.98 -4.57 -19.65
CA PHE A 158 30.53 -4.74 -19.79
C PHE A 158 30.24 -5.49 -21.10
N ARG A 159 29.57 -6.66 -21.05
CA ARG A 159 29.24 -7.49 -22.25
C ARG A 159 28.08 -6.92 -23.10
N GLY A 160 27.78 -5.63 -22.99
CA GLY A 160 26.63 -5.00 -23.62
C GLY A 160 26.85 -3.53 -23.96
N ASN A 161 25.84 -2.86 -24.49
CA ASN A 161 25.91 -1.41 -24.72
C ASN A 161 25.78 -0.65 -23.40
N GLN A 162 26.82 0.12 -23.05
CA GLN A 162 26.96 0.90 -21.82
C GLN A 162 25.85 1.94 -21.57
N TYR A 163 25.13 2.39 -22.61
CA TYR A 163 24.05 3.38 -22.47
C TYR A 163 22.64 2.78 -22.49
N THR A 164 22.48 1.53 -22.95
CA THR A 164 21.14 0.90 -23.12
C THR A 164 20.98 -0.41 -22.34
N GLY A 165 22.04 -0.93 -21.72
CA GLY A 165 22.00 -2.15 -20.90
C GLY A 165 21.71 -3.44 -21.68
N ARG A 166 21.59 -3.40 -23.02
CA ARG A 166 21.35 -4.58 -23.84
C ARG A 166 22.65 -5.37 -24.00
N ILE A 167 22.64 -6.60 -23.50
CA ILE A 167 23.68 -7.61 -23.72
C ILE A 167 23.46 -8.17 -25.13
N ARG A 168 24.48 -8.11 -26.00
CA ARG A 168 24.42 -8.81 -27.28
C ARG A 168 24.60 -10.30 -26.99
N VAL A 169 23.56 -11.07 -27.24
CA VAL A 169 23.61 -12.53 -27.22
C VAL A 169 24.18 -12.94 -28.59
N GLU A 170 25.34 -13.59 -28.59
CA GLU A 170 25.83 -14.34 -29.76
C GLU A 170 25.05 -15.64 -29.91
#